data_AF-A0A1F7L1Q5-F1
#
_entry.id   AF-A0A1F7L1Q5-F1
#
_cell.length_a   1.000
_cell.length_b   1.000
_cell.length_c   1.000
_cell.angle_alpha   90.00
_cell.angle_beta   90.00
_cell.angle_gamma   90.00
#
_symmetry.space_group_name_H-M   'P 1'
#
loop_
_entity.id
_entity.type
_entity.pdbx_description
1 polymer ?
#
loop_
_entity_poly.entity_id
_entity_poly.type
_entity_poly.pdbx_seq_one_letter_code
_entity_poly.pdbx_strand_id
1 'polypeptide(L)'
;MQKILLSKEQIFHLARENKYEVKEDGQYRSRCIDGRYGDTPNLPGLAIPGADAGELVLIIAASNEYGFELDKDKAYRTLVEIIGGENNLGFHTDIHTQKGNVFEGCGHMSQILLTPKDYGVTSEDLQFVTNTFTKAKIQGAKEQILREDHIEGAVVLVKGEYSIYPQYDALVEGHRKHTQVFVYHTDLVNKRHRLLAKSLYENKAVTLPQGCDDEYLYEVLSETGEAHLMETLKCLGAALPIYEVTFDKDGGVDLEEMGVV
;
A
#
# COMPACT_ATOMS: atom_id res chain seq x y z
N MET A 1 23.62 1.18 -7.56
CA MET A 1 24.19 1.72 -6.29
C MET A 1 24.15 0.63 -5.24
N GLN A 2 25.09 0.61 -4.30
CA GLN A 2 25.02 -0.31 -3.15
C GLN A 2 23.86 0.14 -2.25
N LYS A 3 22.91 -0.75 -1.98
CA LYS A 3 21.80 -0.49 -1.04
C LYS A 3 22.38 -0.19 0.35
N ILE A 4 21.91 0.88 0.97
CA ILE A 4 22.30 1.28 2.32
C ILE A 4 21.27 0.67 3.25
N LEU A 5 21.67 -0.25 4.13
CA LEU A 5 20.77 -0.76 5.16
C LEU A 5 20.69 0.26 6.31
N LEU A 6 19.48 0.62 6.69
CA LEU A 6 19.26 1.58 7.78
C LEU A 6 19.24 0.88 9.13
N SER A 7 20.01 1.42 10.05
CA SER A 7 20.04 1.02 11.46
C SER A 7 18.83 1.54 12.22
N LYS A 8 18.55 0.94 13.38
CA LYS A 8 17.52 1.39 14.32
C LYS A 8 17.65 2.88 14.66
N GLU A 9 18.86 3.38 14.89
CA GLU A 9 19.10 4.80 15.19
C GLU A 9 18.72 5.73 14.02
N GLN A 10 19.06 5.33 12.79
CA GLN A 10 18.69 6.09 11.59
C GLN A 10 17.19 6.08 11.35
N ILE A 11 16.49 4.97 11.62
CA ILE A 11 15.02 4.91 11.52
C ILE A 11 14.36 5.73 12.61
N PHE A 12 14.89 5.74 13.83
CA PHE A 12 14.40 6.62 14.88
C PHE A 12 14.52 8.09 14.48
N HIS A 13 15.67 8.48 13.92
CA HIS A 13 15.87 9.84 13.41
C HIS A 13 14.92 10.16 12.25
N LEU A 14 14.77 9.25 11.29
CA LEU A 14 13.81 9.37 10.19
C LEU A 14 12.39 9.61 10.73
N ALA A 15 11.90 8.75 11.62
CA ALA A 15 10.57 8.85 12.19
C ALA A 15 10.35 10.15 12.96
N ARG A 16 11.38 10.68 13.63
CA ARG A 16 11.27 11.94 14.37
C ARG A 16 11.22 13.17 13.47
N GLU A 17 12.09 13.23 12.47
CA GLU A 17 12.28 14.43 11.66
C GLU A 17 11.36 14.48 10.42
N ASN A 18 10.97 13.32 9.90
CA ASN A 18 10.20 13.20 8.66
C ASN A 18 8.75 12.74 8.87
N LYS A 19 8.24 12.80 10.10
CA LYS A 19 6.81 12.53 10.35
C LYS A 19 5.92 13.68 9.87
N TYR A 20 4.69 13.34 9.53
CA TYR A 20 3.62 14.30 9.31
C TYR A 20 2.30 13.73 9.82
N GLU A 21 1.44 14.63 10.31
CA GLU A 21 0.12 14.28 10.81
C GLU A 21 -0.79 13.88 9.65
N VAL A 22 -1.51 12.76 9.81
CA VAL A 22 -2.47 12.31 8.82
C VAL A 22 -3.79 13.02 9.06
N LYS A 23 -4.17 13.90 8.14
CA LYS A 23 -5.42 14.66 8.22
C LYS A 23 -6.62 13.72 8.05
N GLU A 24 -7.69 14.01 8.78
CA GLU A 24 -8.94 13.22 8.77
C GLU A 24 -9.55 13.10 7.36
N ASP A 25 -9.50 14.18 6.56
CA ASP A 25 -10.00 14.24 5.18
C ASP A 25 -9.11 13.50 4.17
N GLY A 26 -7.90 13.14 4.57
CA GLY A 26 -6.89 12.45 3.75
C GLY A 26 -6.60 11.02 4.18
N GLN A 27 -7.16 10.54 5.28
CA GLN A 27 -6.85 9.22 5.85
C GLN A 27 -7.21 8.04 4.93
N TYR A 28 -8.13 8.27 3.99
CA TYR A 28 -8.60 7.31 2.98
C TYR A 28 -8.01 7.56 1.59
N ARG A 29 -7.05 8.46 1.44
CA ARG A 29 -6.29 8.54 0.19
C ARG A 29 -5.09 7.63 0.35
N SER A 30 -4.89 6.73 -0.59
CA SER A 30 -3.81 5.76 -0.53
C SER A 30 -2.64 6.16 -1.45
N ARG A 31 -1.47 5.62 -1.13
CA ARG A 31 -0.30 5.55 -1.99
C ARG A 31 0.33 4.18 -1.87
N CYS A 32 1.18 3.81 -2.82
CA CYS A 32 1.96 2.58 -2.69
C CYS A 32 2.97 2.72 -1.55
N ILE A 33 3.41 1.58 -1.00
CA ILE A 33 4.49 1.52 0.00
C ILE A 33 5.85 2.04 -0.54
N ASP A 34 5.96 2.23 -1.85
CA ASP A 34 7.13 2.64 -2.62
C ASP A 34 7.89 3.82 -1.98
N GLY A 35 9.23 3.72 -1.99
CA GLY A 35 10.11 4.71 -1.40
C GLY A 35 10.27 6.00 -2.21
N ARG A 36 9.89 5.98 -3.50
CA ARG A 36 10.16 7.05 -4.47
C ARG A 36 9.14 8.18 -4.47
N TYR A 37 8.14 8.15 -3.59
CA TYR A 37 7.21 9.27 -3.45
C TYR A 37 7.94 10.48 -2.85
N GLY A 38 7.85 11.62 -3.53
CA GLY A 38 8.45 12.85 -3.04
C GLY A 38 7.76 13.41 -1.80
N ASP A 39 8.55 14.09 -0.98
CA ASP A 39 8.12 14.71 0.27
C ASP A 39 7.26 15.95 -0.01
N THR A 40 5.95 15.73 -0.13
CA THR A 40 4.99 16.78 -0.45
C THR A 40 3.99 16.99 0.70
N PRO A 41 3.56 18.22 0.99
CA PRO A 41 2.64 18.50 2.12
C PRO A 41 1.28 17.78 2.07
N ASN A 42 0.94 17.16 0.95
CA ASN A 42 -0.32 16.45 0.73
C ASN A 42 -0.08 14.96 0.39
N LEU A 43 1.09 14.41 0.75
CA LEU A 43 1.38 13.00 0.55
C LEU A 43 0.36 12.15 1.31
N PRO A 44 -0.37 11.22 0.65
CA PRO A 44 -1.34 10.40 1.34
C PRO A 44 -0.69 9.57 2.46
N GLY A 45 -1.33 9.55 3.64
CA GLY A 45 -0.81 8.88 4.84
C GLY A 45 -0.94 7.35 4.80
N LEU A 46 -2.01 6.86 4.16
CA LEU A 46 -2.27 5.43 3.95
C LEU A 46 -1.31 4.91 2.88
N ALA A 47 -0.21 4.31 3.32
CA ALA A 47 0.73 3.60 2.46
C ALA A 47 0.43 2.10 2.52
N ILE A 48 0.03 1.53 1.39
CA ILE A 48 -0.44 0.14 1.25
C ILE A 48 0.06 -0.44 -0.08
N PRO A 49 0.39 -1.75 -0.20
CA PRO A 49 0.93 -2.28 -1.44
C PRO A 49 -0.01 -2.03 -2.63
N GLY A 50 0.51 -1.43 -3.71
CA GLY A 50 -0.27 -1.14 -4.91
C GLY A 50 -1.31 -0.02 -4.79
N ALA A 51 -1.43 0.63 -3.63
CA ALA A 51 -2.48 1.63 -3.38
C ALA A 51 -3.89 1.04 -3.68
N ASP A 52 -4.82 1.81 -4.23
CA ASP A 52 -6.19 1.36 -4.48
C ASP A 52 -6.28 0.25 -5.54
N ALA A 53 -5.32 0.18 -6.46
CA ALA A 53 -5.24 -0.92 -7.42
C ALA A 53 -4.90 -2.24 -6.72
N GLY A 54 -3.96 -2.20 -5.77
CA GLY A 54 -3.64 -3.33 -4.90
C GLY A 54 -4.82 -3.73 -4.02
N GLU A 55 -5.55 -2.75 -3.44
CA GLU A 55 -6.75 -3.04 -2.65
C GLU A 55 -7.82 -3.77 -3.47
N LEU A 56 -8.05 -3.40 -4.74
CA LEU A 56 -9.01 -4.12 -5.58
C LEU A 56 -8.56 -5.56 -5.88
N VAL A 57 -7.25 -5.77 -6.11
CA VAL A 57 -6.69 -7.13 -6.25
C VAL A 57 -6.87 -7.92 -4.97
N LEU A 58 -6.60 -7.32 -3.81
CA LEU A 58 -6.75 -7.93 -2.49
C LEU A 58 -8.18 -8.41 -2.23
N ILE A 59 -9.20 -7.60 -2.56
CA ILE A 59 -10.60 -8.00 -2.42
C ILE A 59 -10.92 -9.23 -3.27
N ILE A 60 -10.41 -9.26 -4.50
CA ILE A 60 -10.60 -10.40 -5.41
C ILE A 60 -9.86 -11.64 -4.90
N ALA A 61 -8.61 -11.48 -4.46
CA ALA A 61 -7.82 -12.55 -3.89
C ALA A 61 -8.51 -13.19 -2.68
N ALA A 62 -9.01 -12.38 -1.74
CA ALA A 62 -9.75 -12.86 -0.59
C ALA A 62 -10.99 -13.67 -1.01
N SER A 63 -11.71 -13.23 -2.05
CA SER A 63 -12.87 -13.98 -2.56
C SER A 63 -12.48 -15.34 -3.14
N ASN A 64 -11.37 -15.41 -3.86
CA ASN A 64 -10.87 -16.63 -4.48
C ASN A 64 -10.39 -17.65 -3.43
N GLU A 65 -9.69 -17.17 -2.41
CA GLU A 65 -9.07 -18.01 -1.38
C GLU A 65 -10.08 -18.52 -0.34
N TYR A 66 -10.99 -17.64 0.11
CA TYR A 66 -11.96 -17.95 1.16
C TYR A 66 -13.34 -18.39 0.62
N GLY A 67 -13.52 -18.38 -0.70
CA GLY A 67 -14.67 -19.01 -1.37
C GLY A 67 -16.00 -18.28 -1.19
N PHE A 68 -15.99 -16.95 -1.07
CA PHE A 68 -17.21 -16.13 -1.08
C PHE A 68 -17.48 -15.52 -2.46
N GLU A 69 -18.74 -15.23 -2.77
CA GLU A 69 -19.08 -14.63 -4.07
C GLU A 69 -18.74 -13.14 -4.07
N LEU A 70 -18.20 -12.65 -5.20
CA LEU A 70 -17.81 -11.25 -5.38
C LEU A 70 -18.37 -10.68 -6.69
N ASP A 71 -19.16 -9.61 -6.58
CA ASP A 71 -19.51 -8.73 -7.69
C ASP A 71 -18.39 -7.69 -7.86
N LYS A 72 -17.44 -7.98 -8.76
CA LYS A 72 -16.23 -7.16 -8.96
C LYS A 72 -16.53 -5.72 -9.34
N ASP A 73 -17.60 -5.49 -10.11
CA ASP A 73 -18.03 -4.14 -10.50
C ASP A 73 -18.58 -3.35 -9.31
N LYS A 74 -19.38 -3.98 -8.43
CA LYS A 74 -19.81 -3.34 -7.17
C LYS A 74 -18.65 -3.13 -6.21
N ALA A 75 -17.70 -4.07 -6.15
CA ALA A 75 -16.53 -3.94 -5.29
C ALA A 75 -15.69 -2.73 -5.69
N TYR A 76 -15.41 -2.56 -7.00
CA TYR A 76 -14.75 -1.36 -7.51
C TYR A 76 -15.52 -0.08 -7.18
N ARG A 77 -16.85 -0.04 -7.40
CA ARG A 77 -17.66 1.14 -7.04
C ARG A 77 -17.61 1.46 -5.55
N THR A 78 -17.68 0.43 -4.70
CA THR A 78 -17.60 0.57 -3.25
C THR A 78 -16.24 1.15 -2.83
N LEU A 79 -15.15 0.64 -3.41
CA LEU A 79 -13.81 1.18 -3.19
C LEU A 79 -13.75 2.68 -3.57
N VAL A 80 -14.23 3.03 -4.77
CA VAL A 80 -14.27 4.42 -5.27
C VAL A 80 -15.09 5.33 -4.35
N GLU A 81 -16.24 4.88 -3.84
CA GLU A 81 -17.08 5.64 -2.90
C GLU A 81 -16.32 5.97 -1.61
N ILE A 82 -15.63 4.98 -1.03
CA ILE A 82 -14.85 5.13 0.20
C ILE A 82 -13.68 6.13 0.01
N ILE A 83 -13.02 6.11 -1.15
CA ILE A 83 -11.90 7.02 -1.46
C ILE A 83 -12.40 8.45 -1.79
N GLY A 84 -13.72 8.62 -1.95
CA GLY A 84 -14.34 9.91 -2.26
C GLY A 84 -14.33 10.27 -3.75
N GLY A 85 -14.37 9.26 -4.63
CA GLY A 85 -14.54 9.40 -6.08
C GLY A 85 -13.30 9.07 -6.91
N GLU A 86 -13.50 8.83 -8.20
CA GLU A 86 -12.46 8.29 -9.11
C GLU A 86 -11.23 9.21 -9.25
N ASN A 87 -11.41 10.52 -9.10
CA ASN A 87 -10.31 11.48 -9.15
C ASN A 87 -9.30 11.33 -8.00
N ASN A 88 -9.69 10.62 -6.93
CA ASN A 88 -8.86 10.37 -5.76
C ASN A 88 -8.20 8.99 -5.78
N LEU A 89 -8.44 8.17 -6.82
CA LEU A 89 -7.80 6.85 -6.95
C LEU A 89 -6.27 6.99 -6.93
N GLY A 90 -5.66 6.36 -5.94
CA GLY A 90 -4.22 6.17 -5.78
C GLY A 90 -3.77 4.96 -6.58
N PHE A 91 -2.91 5.22 -7.58
CA PHE A 91 -2.13 4.21 -8.28
C PHE A 91 -0.96 4.92 -8.96
N HIS A 92 0.09 4.18 -9.30
CA HIS A 92 1.28 4.77 -9.89
C HIS A 92 1.92 3.88 -10.96
N THR A 93 2.75 4.53 -11.76
CA THR A 93 3.77 3.91 -12.60
C THR A 93 5.11 4.63 -12.37
N ASP A 94 6.09 4.39 -13.22
CA ASP A 94 7.36 5.10 -13.23
C ASP A 94 7.81 5.48 -14.64
N ILE A 95 8.91 6.23 -14.73
CA ILE A 95 9.47 6.72 -15.99
C ILE A 95 10.19 5.67 -16.84
N HIS A 96 10.47 4.49 -16.27
CA HIS A 96 11.23 3.44 -16.95
C HIS A 96 10.34 2.56 -17.82
N THR A 97 9.03 2.65 -17.63
CA THR A 97 8.03 1.87 -18.36
C THR A 97 7.61 2.50 -19.68
N GLN A 98 7.41 1.66 -20.70
CA GLN A 98 6.96 2.10 -22.02
C GLN A 98 5.44 2.32 -21.98
N LYS A 99 4.98 3.40 -22.62
CA LYS A 99 3.55 3.80 -22.64
C LYS A 99 2.65 2.63 -23.05
N GLY A 100 1.82 2.11 -22.15
CA GLY A 100 0.77 1.16 -22.55
C GLY A 100 -0.05 0.57 -21.42
N ASN A 101 0.60 0.13 -20.33
CA ASN A 101 -0.10 -0.55 -19.25
C ASN A 101 -0.12 0.30 -17.97
N VAL A 102 -1.29 0.41 -17.34
CA VAL A 102 -1.37 0.95 -15.98
C VAL A 102 -0.57 0.02 -15.05
N PHE A 103 0.09 0.59 -14.05
CA PHE A 103 0.84 -0.12 -13.00
C PHE A 103 2.21 -0.73 -13.33
N GLU A 104 2.70 -0.68 -14.57
CA GLU A 104 3.95 -1.36 -14.93
C GLU A 104 5.16 -0.91 -14.08
N GLY A 105 5.17 0.35 -13.63
CA GLY A 105 6.23 0.89 -12.76
C GLY A 105 5.97 0.72 -11.26
N CYS A 106 4.88 0.05 -10.88
CA CYS A 106 4.58 -0.30 -9.50
C CYS A 106 5.12 -1.70 -9.20
N GLY A 107 6.16 -1.80 -8.37
CA GLY A 107 6.79 -3.07 -8.04
C GLY A 107 5.79 -4.13 -7.56
N HIS A 108 4.84 -3.76 -6.70
CA HIS A 108 3.78 -4.65 -6.20
C HIS A 108 2.90 -5.21 -7.33
N MET A 109 2.32 -4.32 -8.14
CA MET A 109 1.44 -4.73 -9.23
C MET A 109 2.19 -5.50 -10.32
N SER A 110 3.44 -5.14 -10.59
CA SER A 110 4.30 -5.88 -11.51
C SER A 110 4.60 -7.29 -11.03
N GLN A 111 4.81 -7.49 -9.71
CA GLN A 111 4.92 -8.85 -9.16
C GLN A 111 3.61 -9.62 -9.30
N ILE A 112 2.46 -9.03 -8.97
CA ILE A 112 1.15 -9.66 -9.18
C ILE A 112 0.95 -10.10 -10.64
N LEU A 113 1.33 -9.26 -11.60
CA LEU A 113 1.22 -9.57 -13.04
C LEU A 113 2.15 -10.73 -13.45
N LEU A 114 3.32 -10.86 -12.81
CA LEU A 114 4.31 -11.91 -13.09
C LEU A 114 3.95 -13.24 -12.43
N THR A 115 3.50 -13.21 -11.17
CA THR A 115 3.21 -14.38 -10.35
C THR A 115 1.81 -14.33 -9.72
N PRO A 116 0.74 -14.25 -10.54
CA PRO A 116 -0.64 -14.02 -10.05
C PRO A 116 -1.12 -15.04 -9.01
N LYS A 117 -0.64 -16.29 -9.12
CA LYS A 117 -0.99 -17.37 -8.20
C LYS A 117 -0.49 -17.13 -6.77
N ASP A 118 0.68 -16.49 -6.63
CA ASP A 118 1.28 -16.21 -5.31
C ASP A 118 0.49 -15.11 -4.57
N TYR A 119 -0.35 -14.37 -5.31
CA TYR A 119 -1.25 -13.35 -4.80
C TYR A 119 -2.74 -13.79 -4.80
N GLY A 120 -3.03 -15.07 -5.02
CA GLY A 120 -4.39 -15.60 -4.94
C GLY A 120 -5.33 -15.16 -6.07
N VAL A 121 -4.79 -14.71 -7.21
CA VAL A 121 -5.59 -14.19 -8.34
C VAL A 121 -5.31 -14.92 -9.65
N THR A 122 -6.25 -14.79 -10.58
CA THR A 122 -6.17 -15.34 -11.93
C THR A 122 -5.81 -14.27 -12.96
N SER A 123 -5.43 -14.67 -14.18
CA SER A 123 -5.21 -13.72 -15.28
C SER A 123 -6.48 -12.95 -15.68
N GLU A 124 -7.66 -13.55 -15.50
CA GLU A 124 -8.95 -12.88 -15.76
C GLU A 124 -9.24 -11.78 -14.73
N ASP A 125 -8.90 -12.02 -13.46
CA ASP A 125 -8.98 -11.01 -12.40
C ASP A 125 -8.09 -9.81 -12.72
N LEU A 126 -6.86 -10.06 -13.16
CA LEU A 126 -5.92 -9.01 -13.51
C LEU A 126 -6.35 -8.24 -14.75
N GLN A 127 -6.93 -8.92 -15.75
CA GLN A 127 -7.51 -8.24 -16.90
C GLN A 127 -8.66 -7.32 -16.49
N PHE A 128 -9.51 -7.74 -15.54
CA PHE A 128 -10.55 -6.87 -14.98
C PHE A 128 -9.95 -5.63 -14.32
N VAL A 129 -8.97 -5.80 -13.41
CA VAL A 129 -8.35 -4.67 -12.69
C VAL A 129 -7.66 -3.70 -13.66
N THR A 130 -6.84 -4.21 -14.58
CA THR A 130 -6.15 -3.39 -15.59
C THR A 130 -7.14 -2.61 -16.46
N ASN A 131 -8.22 -3.24 -16.93
CA ASN A 131 -9.23 -2.56 -17.73
C ASN A 131 -9.96 -1.47 -16.93
N THR A 132 -10.30 -1.75 -15.68
CA THR A 132 -10.99 -0.82 -14.78
C THR A 132 -10.16 0.44 -14.54
N PHE A 133 -8.88 0.31 -14.18
CA PHE A 133 -8.02 1.48 -13.94
C PHE A 133 -7.59 2.19 -15.23
N THR A 134 -7.48 1.47 -16.35
CA THR A 134 -7.27 2.11 -17.66
C THR A 134 -8.46 3.01 -18.01
N LYS A 135 -9.69 2.53 -17.79
CA LYS A 135 -10.91 3.34 -17.99
C LYS A 135 -10.95 4.54 -17.04
N ALA A 136 -10.69 4.34 -15.75
CA ALA A 136 -10.65 5.41 -14.75
C ALA A 136 -9.64 6.50 -15.13
N LYS A 137 -8.44 6.10 -15.60
CA LYS A 137 -7.41 7.02 -16.10
C LYS A 137 -7.90 7.83 -17.31
N ILE A 138 -8.58 7.20 -18.27
CA ILE A 138 -9.21 7.90 -19.41
C ILE A 138 -10.28 8.90 -18.93
N GLN A 139 -10.97 8.57 -17.83
CA GLN A 139 -12.03 9.39 -17.23
C GLN A 139 -11.52 10.50 -16.29
N GLY A 140 -10.21 10.56 -16.02
CA GLY A 140 -9.57 11.65 -15.29
C GLY A 140 -8.86 11.25 -13.99
N ALA A 141 -8.89 9.98 -13.60
CA ALA A 141 -8.12 9.48 -12.47
C ALA A 141 -6.61 9.72 -12.70
N LYS A 142 -5.91 10.17 -11.66
CA LYS A 142 -4.52 10.63 -11.78
C LYS A 142 -3.55 9.52 -11.40
N GLU A 143 -2.92 8.94 -12.41
CA GLU A 143 -1.75 8.08 -12.22
C GLU A 143 -0.55 8.91 -11.75
N GLN A 144 0.05 8.53 -10.63
CA GLN A 144 1.32 9.10 -10.17
C GLN A 144 2.48 8.52 -11.00
N ILE A 145 3.44 9.37 -11.40
CA ILE A 145 4.63 8.93 -12.16
C ILE A 145 5.85 9.13 -11.26
N LEU A 146 6.40 8.04 -10.74
CA LEU A 146 7.60 8.04 -9.91
C LEU A 146 8.85 8.10 -10.80
N ARG A 147 9.87 8.86 -10.39
CA ARG A 147 10.99 9.24 -11.28
C ARG A 147 12.35 8.75 -10.82
N GLU A 148 12.46 8.33 -9.57
CA GLU A 148 13.73 7.93 -8.98
C GLU A 148 13.98 6.43 -9.13
N ASP A 149 15.21 6.03 -8.86
CA ASP A 149 15.55 4.61 -8.71
C ASP A 149 15.18 4.13 -7.31
N HIS A 150 14.91 2.84 -7.19
CA HIS A 150 14.70 2.16 -5.91
C HIS A 150 16.02 2.06 -5.13
N ILE A 151 16.07 2.74 -3.98
CA ILE A 151 17.22 2.72 -3.06
C ILE A 151 16.77 2.57 -1.60
N GLU A 152 15.67 1.82 -1.41
CA GLU A 152 15.11 1.54 -0.09
C GLU A 152 16.12 0.81 0.81
N GLY A 153 16.26 1.31 2.04
CA GLY A 153 17.19 0.80 3.04
C GLY A 153 16.56 0.09 4.23
N ALA A 154 15.23 0.15 4.34
CA ALA A 154 14.44 -0.54 5.36
C ALA A 154 12.97 -0.63 4.95
N VAL A 155 12.24 -1.48 5.66
CA VAL A 155 10.77 -1.49 5.72
C VAL A 155 10.33 -0.89 7.05
N VAL A 156 9.39 0.05 7.02
CA VAL A 156 8.87 0.71 8.21
C VAL A 156 7.36 0.49 8.30
N LEU A 157 6.96 -0.26 9.31
CA LEU A 157 5.56 -0.45 9.71
C LEU A 157 5.17 0.71 10.63
N VAL A 158 4.19 1.50 10.26
CA VAL A 158 3.78 2.70 11.00
C VAL A 158 2.45 2.46 11.71
N LYS A 159 2.36 2.91 12.97
CA LYS A 159 1.15 2.95 13.79
C LYS A 159 0.94 4.36 14.37
N GLY A 160 -0.31 4.70 14.67
CA GLY A 160 -0.71 5.99 15.24
C GLY A 160 -1.27 7.01 14.22
N GLU A 161 -1.32 8.27 14.63
CA GLU A 161 -1.96 9.38 13.88
C GLU A 161 -0.99 10.09 12.90
N TYR A 162 0.27 9.66 12.88
CA TYR A 162 1.29 10.18 11.99
C TYR A 162 1.68 9.15 10.93
N SER A 163 2.16 9.63 9.80
CA SER A 163 2.89 8.85 8.80
C SER A 163 4.28 9.45 8.62
N ILE A 164 5.11 8.83 7.80
CA ILE A 164 6.47 9.30 7.50
C ILE A 164 6.65 9.54 6.01
N TYR A 165 7.40 10.58 5.68
CA TYR A 165 7.92 10.78 4.34
C TYR A 165 8.96 9.69 4.03
N PRO A 166 8.88 9.03 2.85
CA PRO A 166 9.68 7.84 2.59
C PRO A 166 11.11 8.15 2.16
N GLN A 167 11.43 9.39 1.76
CA GLN A 167 12.79 9.81 1.38
C GLN A 167 13.58 10.29 2.59
N TYR A 168 14.89 9.99 2.62
CA TYR A 168 15.74 10.33 3.77
C TYR A 168 17.20 10.53 3.37
N ASP A 169 17.85 11.52 3.99
CA ASP A 169 19.30 11.70 3.90
C ASP A 169 19.98 11.14 5.16
N ALA A 170 20.37 9.86 5.08
CA ALA A 170 21.00 9.15 6.19
C ALA A 170 22.48 9.54 6.34
N LEU A 171 22.95 9.68 7.58
CA LEU A 171 24.37 9.82 7.88
C LEU A 171 25.03 8.43 7.89
N VAL A 172 25.95 8.18 6.96
CA VAL A 172 26.70 6.93 6.82
C VAL A 172 28.18 7.26 6.74
N GLU A 173 28.97 6.76 7.69
CA GLU A 173 30.43 7.00 7.75
C GLU A 173 30.82 8.49 7.68
N GLY A 174 30.01 9.36 8.28
CA GLY A 174 30.23 10.81 8.28
C GLY A 174 29.75 11.55 7.02
N HIS A 175 29.16 10.86 6.05
CA HIS A 175 28.60 11.45 4.84
C HIS A 175 27.08 11.29 4.77
N ARG A 176 26.38 12.35 4.33
CA ARG A 176 24.95 12.25 4.01
C ARG A 176 24.78 11.47 2.70
N LYS A 177 24.00 10.40 2.74
CA LYS A 177 23.62 9.62 1.57
C LYS A 177 22.11 9.57 1.47
N HIS A 178 21.60 9.94 0.31
CA HIS A 178 20.19 9.83 0.00
C HIS A 178 19.77 8.36 -0.06
N THR A 179 18.62 8.04 0.54
CA THR A 179 18.01 6.72 0.60
C THR A 179 16.50 6.87 0.75
N GLN A 180 15.81 5.73 0.71
CA GLN A 180 14.36 5.65 0.81
C GLN A 180 13.98 4.56 1.82
N VAL A 181 12.71 4.49 2.21
CA VAL A 181 12.15 3.35 2.95
C VAL A 181 10.84 2.90 2.34
N PHE A 182 10.54 1.61 2.43
CA PHE A 182 9.16 1.16 2.24
C PHE A 182 8.34 1.55 3.46
N VAL A 183 7.19 2.18 3.26
CA VAL A 183 6.29 2.59 4.35
C VAL A 183 4.99 1.80 4.25
N TYR A 184 4.60 1.13 5.32
CA TYR A 184 3.30 0.47 5.45
C TYR A 184 2.57 1.01 6.67
N HIS A 185 1.38 1.61 6.51
CA HIS A 185 0.67 2.24 7.63
C HIS A 185 -0.40 1.32 8.22
N THR A 186 0.00 0.49 9.19
CA THR A 186 -0.80 -0.59 9.77
C THR A 186 -2.16 -0.13 10.28
N ASP A 187 -2.23 0.97 11.04
CA ASP A 187 -3.49 1.43 11.63
C ASP A 187 -4.45 1.99 10.58
N LEU A 188 -3.94 2.72 9.59
CA LEU A 188 -4.77 3.21 8.49
C LEU A 188 -5.25 2.07 7.59
N VAL A 189 -4.41 1.08 7.32
CA VAL A 189 -4.79 -0.12 6.57
C VAL A 189 -5.90 -0.86 7.31
N ASN A 190 -5.76 -1.09 8.61
CA ASN A 190 -6.80 -1.72 9.43
C ASN A 190 -8.12 -0.94 9.42
N LYS A 191 -8.06 0.39 9.58
CA LYS A 191 -9.26 1.25 9.48
C LYS A 191 -9.92 1.14 8.10
N ARG A 192 -9.10 1.16 7.05
CA ARG A 192 -9.55 1.03 5.66
C ARG A 192 -10.21 -0.33 5.42
N HIS A 193 -9.60 -1.43 5.84
CA HIS A 193 -10.14 -2.77 5.67
C HIS A 193 -11.47 -2.96 6.41
N ARG A 194 -11.60 -2.46 7.64
CA ARG A 194 -12.88 -2.49 8.38
C ARG A 194 -13.98 -1.75 7.64
N LEU A 195 -13.67 -0.55 7.12
CA LEU A 195 -14.62 0.23 6.35
C LEU A 195 -15.00 -0.46 5.04
N LEU A 196 -14.02 -1.01 4.32
CA LEU A 196 -14.26 -1.80 3.11
C LEU A 196 -15.15 -3.00 3.38
N ALA A 197 -14.84 -3.80 4.39
CA ALA A 197 -15.60 -5.00 4.73
C ALA A 197 -17.07 -4.66 4.97
N LYS A 198 -17.32 -3.65 5.83
CA LYS A 198 -18.66 -3.16 6.10
C LYS A 198 -19.37 -2.68 4.83
N SER A 199 -18.74 -1.81 4.04
CA SER A 199 -19.38 -1.24 2.85
C SER A 199 -19.59 -2.28 1.74
N LEU A 200 -18.68 -3.22 1.54
CA LEU A 200 -18.84 -4.32 0.59
C LEU A 200 -20.05 -5.20 0.95
N TYR A 201 -20.22 -5.48 2.24
CA TYR A 201 -21.35 -6.24 2.75
C TYR A 201 -22.66 -5.46 2.60
N GLU A 202 -22.72 -4.21 3.05
CA GLU A 202 -23.93 -3.35 2.98
C GLU A 202 -24.36 -3.09 1.52
N ASN A 203 -23.40 -2.86 0.61
CA ASN A 203 -23.66 -2.65 -0.81
C ASN A 203 -23.98 -3.94 -1.58
N LYS A 204 -23.96 -5.10 -0.91
CA LYS A 204 -24.15 -6.42 -1.54
C LYS A 204 -23.19 -6.62 -2.70
N ALA A 205 -21.94 -6.19 -2.50
CA ALA A 205 -20.82 -6.49 -3.39
C ALA A 205 -20.28 -7.89 -3.14
N VAL A 206 -20.52 -8.44 -1.95
CA VAL A 206 -20.18 -9.82 -1.57
C VAL A 206 -21.41 -10.61 -1.13
N THR A 207 -21.36 -11.93 -1.33
CA THR A 207 -22.25 -12.89 -0.65
C THR A 207 -21.39 -13.80 0.22
N LEU A 208 -21.47 -13.60 1.54
CA LEU A 208 -20.68 -14.37 2.51
C LEU A 208 -21.34 -15.72 2.84
N PRO A 209 -20.57 -16.71 3.30
CA PRO A 209 -21.10 -17.96 3.83
C PRO A 209 -22.10 -17.73 4.97
N GLN A 210 -23.01 -18.69 5.17
CA GLN A 210 -24.04 -18.57 6.21
C GLN A 210 -23.41 -18.44 7.61
N GLY A 211 -23.81 -17.40 8.33
CA GLY A 211 -23.33 -17.12 9.69
C GLY A 211 -22.09 -16.22 9.75
N CYS A 212 -21.51 -15.86 8.60
CA CYS A 212 -20.47 -14.83 8.49
C CYS A 212 -21.10 -13.44 8.29
N ASP A 213 -20.39 -12.42 8.74
CA ASP A 213 -20.76 -11.00 8.64
C ASP A 213 -19.56 -10.16 8.17
N ASP A 214 -19.69 -8.83 8.24
CA ASP A 214 -18.63 -7.91 7.84
C ASP A 214 -17.37 -8.01 8.70
N GLU A 215 -17.44 -8.51 9.94
CA GLU A 215 -16.24 -8.72 10.75
C GLU A 215 -15.42 -9.91 10.22
N TYR A 216 -16.08 -11.01 9.82
CA TYR A 216 -15.41 -12.10 9.10
C TYR A 216 -14.73 -11.58 7.82
N LEU A 217 -15.42 -10.72 7.06
CA LEU A 217 -14.83 -10.14 5.85
C LEU A 217 -13.60 -9.25 6.18
N TYR A 218 -13.64 -8.49 7.26
CA TYR A 218 -12.48 -7.72 7.72
C TYR A 218 -11.27 -8.62 8.03
N GLU A 219 -11.48 -9.73 8.74
CA GLU A 219 -10.42 -10.67 9.10
C GLU A 219 -9.74 -11.22 7.84
N VAL A 220 -10.52 -11.74 6.88
CA VAL A 220 -9.95 -12.33 5.65
C VAL A 220 -9.28 -11.29 4.75
N LEU A 221 -9.80 -10.07 4.67
CA LEU A 221 -9.15 -8.97 3.92
C LEU A 221 -7.81 -8.59 4.56
N SER A 222 -7.75 -8.57 5.90
CA SER A 222 -6.53 -8.23 6.63
C SER A 222 -5.46 -9.32 6.50
N GLU A 223 -5.84 -10.59 6.65
CA GLU A 223 -4.92 -11.72 6.44
C GLU A 223 -4.38 -11.75 5.00
N THR A 224 -5.26 -11.55 4.01
CA THR A 224 -4.86 -11.46 2.59
C THR A 224 -3.90 -10.28 2.36
N GLY A 225 -4.14 -9.14 3.00
CA GLY A 225 -3.28 -7.96 2.88
C GLY A 225 -1.89 -8.15 3.47
N GLU A 226 -1.79 -8.81 4.62
CA GLU A 226 -0.50 -9.19 5.21
C GLU A 226 0.25 -10.17 4.31
N ALA A 227 -0.43 -11.17 3.74
CA ALA A 227 0.16 -12.11 2.79
C ALA A 227 0.71 -11.38 1.54
N HIS A 228 -0.07 -10.45 0.97
CA HIS A 228 0.33 -9.64 -0.18
C HIS A 228 1.51 -8.72 0.14
N LEU A 229 1.53 -8.09 1.32
CA LEU A 229 2.66 -7.30 1.79
C LEU A 229 3.92 -8.15 1.85
N MET A 230 3.86 -9.30 2.52
CA MET A 230 5.02 -10.18 2.67
C MET A 230 5.53 -10.71 1.35
N GLU A 231 4.66 -11.13 0.43
CA GLU A 231 5.08 -11.59 -0.89
C GLU A 231 5.77 -10.49 -1.69
N THR A 232 5.27 -9.26 -1.58
CA THR A 232 5.87 -8.08 -2.20
C THR A 232 7.25 -7.78 -1.63
N LEU A 233 7.38 -7.84 -0.30
CA LEU A 233 8.65 -7.56 0.37
C LEU A 233 9.71 -8.61 0.02
N LYS A 234 9.36 -9.91 -0.05
CA LYS A 234 10.31 -10.96 -0.48
C LYS A 234 10.95 -10.63 -1.83
N CYS A 235 10.18 -10.09 -2.77
CA CYS A 235 10.66 -9.76 -4.11
C CYS A 235 11.41 -8.43 -4.18
N LEU A 236 10.93 -7.38 -3.50
CA LEU A 236 11.46 -6.02 -3.67
C LEU A 236 12.45 -5.60 -2.57
N GLY A 237 12.27 -6.14 -1.37
CA GLY A 237 12.94 -5.76 -0.13
C GLY A 237 13.79 -6.86 0.49
N ALA A 238 14.22 -7.87 -0.27
CA ALA A 238 15.06 -8.96 0.25
C ALA A 238 16.24 -8.43 1.07
N ALA A 239 16.42 -8.97 2.28
CA ALA A 239 17.43 -8.59 3.26
C ALA A 239 17.32 -7.16 3.85
N LEU A 240 16.19 -6.46 3.63
CA LEU A 240 15.94 -5.19 4.31
C LEU A 240 15.50 -5.44 5.76
N PRO A 241 16.03 -4.67 6.73
CA PRO A 241 15.52 -4.71 8.09
C PRO A 241 14.11 -4.14 8.15
N ILE A 242 13.28 -4.74 9.02
CA ILE A 242 11.90 -4.34 9.27
C ILE A 242 11.84 -3.70 10.65
N TYR A 243 11.26 -2.51 10.71
CA TYR A 243 11.05 -1.80 11.96
C TYR A 243 9.58 -1.42 12.12
N GLU A 244 9.10 -1.44 13.35
CA GLU A 244 7.79 -0.90 13.71
C GLU A 244 7.98 0.44 14.44
N VAL A 245 7.36 1.48 13.89
CA VAL A 245 7.32 2.83 14.45
C VAL A 245 5.91 3.09 14.98
N THR A 246 5.79 3.31 16.28
CA THR A 246 4.53 3.71 16.91
C THR A 246 4.60 5.19 17.30
N PHE A 247 3.65 5.98 16.79
CA PHE A 247 3.48 7.37 17.18
C PHE A 247 2.41 7.52 18.25
N ASP A 248 2.72 8.23 19.33
CA ASP A 248 1.70 8.71 20.27
C ASP A 248 0.97 9.96 19.74
N LYS A 249 -0.02 10.45 20.49
CA LYS A 249 -0.85 11.61 20.11
C LYS A 249 -0.08 12.94 20.05
N ASP A 250 1.02 13.04 20.78
CA ASP A 250 1.89 14.21 20.80
C ASP A 250 3.05 14.07 19.78
N GLY A 251 3.03 13.00 18.99
CA GLY A 251 4.05 12.65 18.02
C GLY A 251 5.34 12.09 18.63
N GLY A 252 5.31 11.65 19.89
CA GLY A 252 6.37 10.83 20.47
C GLY A 252 6.55 9.53 19.67
N VAL A 253 7.77 9.02 19.65
CA VAL A 253 8.17 7.90 18.79
C VAL A 253 8.67 6.75 19.65
N ASP A 254 8.02 5.59 19.50
CA ASP A 254 8.54 4.31 19.96
C ASP A 254 8.95 3.46 18.75
N LEU A 255 10.01 2.65 18.91
CA LEU A 255 10.64 1.92 17.81
C LEU A 255 11.06 0.51 18.22
N GLU A 256 10.52 -0.46 17.50
CA GLU A 256 10.83 -1.89 17.64
C GLU A 256 11.49 -2.44 16.36
N GLU A 257 12.41 -3.38 16.52
CA GLU A 257 13.01 -4.12 15.40
C GLU A 257 12.26 -5.44 15.24
N MET A 258 11.67 -5.66 14.07
CA MET A 258 10.75 -6.77 13.82
C MET A 258 11.44 -7.93 13.10
N GLY A 259 12.66 -7.72 12.61
CA GLY A 259 13.46 -8.70 11.90
C GLY A 259 13.94 -8.20 10.55
N VAL A 260 14.03 -9.12 9.59
CA VAL A 260 14.52 -8.88 8.24
C VAL A 260 13.58 -9.60 7.28
N VAL A 261 13.32 -8.99 6.12
CA VAL A 261 12.57 -9.60 5.01
C VAL A 261 13.21 -10.91 4.54
#